data_AF-A0A937QRN0-F1
#
_entry.id   AF-A0A937QRN0-F1
#
_cell.length_a   1.000
_cell.length_b   1.000
_cell.length_c   1.000
_cell.angle_alpha   90.00
_cell.angle_beta   90.00
_cell.angle_gamma   90.00
#
_symmetry.space_group_name_H-M   'P 1'
#
loop_
_entity.id
_entity.type
_entity.pdbx_description
1 polymer ?
#
loop_
_entity_poly.entity_id
_entity_poly.type
_entity_poly.pdbx_seq_one_letter_code
_entity_poly.pdbx_strand_id
1 'polypeptide(L)'
;MMSTDGVEIVPDERQGLLDKLEDLLNRQIAQARKGDFLASEILSEQSGKIVDKLGRTSVPESIEFKEQFERLAKLYRQTILMVAVEKDRLEKQLKQVGRARKTLRAYRGRP
;
A
#
# COMPACT_ATOMS: atom_id res chain seq x y z
N MET A 1 -35.29 -10.05 -16.10
CA MET A 1 -33.86 -9.71 -16.25
C MET A 1 -33.57 -8.56 -15.32
N MET A 2 -32.67 -8.73 -14.36
CA MET A 2 -32.30 -7.70 -13.40
C MET A 2 -31.21 -6.83 -14.02
N SER A 3 -31.57 -5.60 -14.42
CA SER A 3 -30.60 -4.62 -14.89
C SER A 3 -29.89 -4.00 -13.68
N THR A 4 -28.57 -4.02 -13.81
CA THR A 4 -27.56 -3.56 -12.86
C THR A 4 -27.89 -2.21 -12.24
N ASP A 5 -28.02 -2.25 -10.92
CA ASP A 5 -28.04 -1.12 -10.00
C ASP A 5 -26.70 -0.37 -10.15
N GLY A 6 -26.67 0.59 -11.08
CA GLY A 6 -25.60 1.56 -11.18
C GLY A 6 -25.74 2.50 -10.01
N VAL A 7 -25.08 2.18 -8.90
CA VAL A 7 -25.01 3.07 -7.74
C VAL A 7 -24.32 4.35 -8.19
N GLU A 8 -25.11 5.35 -8.57
CA GLU A 8 -24.66 6.72 -8.76
C GLU A 8 -24.16 7.22 -7.40
N ILE A 9 -22.86 7.08 -7.17
CA ILE A 9 -22.20 7.72 -6.03
C ILE A 9 -22.28 9.22 -6.29
N VAL A 10 -23.01 9.90 -5.41
CA VAL A 10 -23.19 11.36 -5.42
C VAL A 10 -21.79 12.02 -5.35
N PRO A 11 -21.53 13.12 -6.09
CA PRO A 11 -20.22 13.77 -6.12
C PRO A 11 -19.58 14.02 -4.75
N ASP A 12 -20.38 14.37 -3.74
CA ASP A 12 -19.92 14.59 -2.36
C ASP A 12 -19.41 13.31 -1.68
N GLU A 13 -20.04 12.16 -1.93
CA GLU A 13 -19.59 10.88 -1.40
C GLU A 13 -18.28 10.44 -2.04
N ARG A 14 -18.09 10.75 -3.33
CA ARG A 14 -16.83 10.46 -4.03
C ARG A 14 -15.69 11.30 -3.49
N GLN A 15 -15.93 12.59 -3.24
CA GLN A 15 -14.93 13.47 -2.63
C GLN A 15 -14.53 12.94 -1.25
N GLY A 16 -15.50 12.55 -0.43
CA GLY A 16 -15.22 11.93 0.88
C GLY A 16 -14.43 10.62 0.79
N LEU A 17 -14.62 9.81 -0.27
CA LEU A 17 -13.81 8.61 -0.51
C LEU A 17 -12.37 8.94 -0.90
N LEU A 18 -12.15 9.98 -1.70
CA LEU A 18 -10.80 10.43 -2.09
C LEU A 18 -10.03 10.98 -0.89
N ASP A 19 -10.67 11.83 -0.09
CA ASP A 19 -10.07 12.39 1.13
C ASP A 19 -9.70 11.27 2.12
N LYS A 20 -10.59 10.28 2.27
CA LYS A 20 -10.34 9.11 3.11
C LYS A 20 -9.21 8.24 2.57
N LEU A 21 -9.11 8.08 1.25
CA LEU A 21 -8.00 7.36 0.63
C LEU A 21 -6.66 8.07 0.89
N GLU A 22 -6.64 9.39 0.79
CA GLU A 22 -5.45 10.21 1.07
C GLU A 22 -5.00 10.06 2.54
N ASP A 23 -5.93 10.12 3.50
CA ASP A 23 -5.61 9.88 4.93
C ASP A 23 -5.02 8.48 5.17
N LEU A 24 -5.64 7.43 4.58
CA LEU A 24 -5.15 6.06 4.72
C LEU A 24 -3.74 5.88 4.14
N LEU A 25 -3.46 6.46 2.97
CA LEU A 25 -2.13 6.38 2.35
C LEU A 25 -1.08 7.14 3.17
N ASN A 26 -1.42 8.31 3.70
CA ASN A 26 -0.51 9.06 4.57
C ASN A 26 -0.21 8.30 5.87
N ARG A 27 -1.22 7.66 6.47
CA ARG A 27 -1.03 6.80 7.64
C ARG A 27 -0.19 5.56 7.31
N GLN A 28 -0.41 4.94 6.16
CA GLN A 28 0.37 3.79 5.70
C GLN A 28 1.85 4.15 5.55
N ILE A 29 2.15 5.29 4.93
CA ILE A 29 3.50 5.85 4.84
C ILE A 29 4.09 6.08 6.23
N ALA A 30 3.32 6.68 7.15
CA ALA A 30 3.79 6.95 8.50
C ALA A 30 4.14 5.67 9.27
N GLN A 31 3.34 4.60 9.14
CA GLN A 31 3.64 3.31 9.76
C GLN A 31 4.83 2.61 9.12
N ALA A 32 4.93 2.62 7.79
CA ALA A 32 6.08 2.09 7.07
C ALA A 32 7.39 2.81 7.47
N ARG A 33 7.36 4.12 7.72
CA ARG A 33 8.53 4.89 8.20
C ARG A 33 8.96 4.48 9.61
N LYS A 34 8.01 4.06 10.44
CA LYS A 34 8.26 3.56 11.81
C LYS A 34 8.68 2.09 11.83
N GLY A 35 8.65 1.40 10.69
CA GLY A 35 8.90 -0.04 10.60
C GLY A 35 7.72 -0.91 11.05
N ASP A 36 6.54 -0.32 11.26
CA ASP A 36 5.32 -1.06 11.59
C ASP A 36 4.60 -1.51 10.30
N PHE A 37 5.16 -2.54 9.67
CA PHE A 37 4.66 -3.06 8.40
C PHE A 37 3.34 -3.83 8.55
N LEU A 38 3.05 -4.37 9.74
CA LEU A 38 1.78 -5.03 10.02
C LEU A 38 0.64 -4.01 10.05
N ALA A 39 0.80 -2.88 10.75
CA ALA A 39 -0.18 -1.81 10.72
C ALA A 39 -0.31 -1.18 9.33
N SER A 40 0.80 -1.08 8.58
CA SER A 40 0.80 -0.63 7.19
C SER A 40 0.00 -1.56 6.27
N GLU A 41 0.09 -2.88 6.44
CA GLU A 41 -0.66 -3.87 5.66
C GLU A 41 -2.17 -3.77 5.90
N ILE A 42 -2.62 -3.63 7.16
CA ILE A 42 -4.03 -3.43 7.50
C ILE A 42 -4.59 -2.18 6.80
N LEU A 43 -3.83 -1.08 6.79
CA LEU A 43 -4.22 0.15 6.09
C LEU A 43 -4.26 -0.04 4.57
N SER A 44 -3.38 -0.90 4.01
CA SER A 44 -3.37 -1.26 2.59
C SER A 44 -4.64 -2.01 2.17
N GLU A 45 -5.16 -2.90 3.00
CA GLU A 45 -6.44 -3.58 2.72
C GLU A 45 -7.61 -2.60 2.73
N GLN A 46 -7.60 -1.64 3.67
CA GLN A 46 -8.64 -0.62 3.78
C GLN A 46 -8.60 0.34 2.59
N SER A 47 -7.42 0.76 2.16
CA SER A 47 -7.26 1.62 0.98
C SER A 47 -7.66 0.89 -0.31
N GLY A 48 -7.31 -0.40 -0.43
CA GLY A 48 -7.75 -1.25 -1.55
C GLY A 48 -9.27 -1.30 -1.73
N LYS A 49 -10.02 -1.44 -0.63
CA LYS A 49 -11.50 -1.41 -0.67
C LYS A 49 -12.06 -0.07 -1.14
N ILE A 50 -11.37 1.04 -0.87
CA ILE A 50 -11.79 2.37 -1.34
C ILE A 50 -11.47 2.52 -2.83
N VAL A 51 -10.28 2.08 -3.27
CA VAL A 51 -9.91 2.07 -4.68
C VAL A 51 -10.89 1.23 -5.50
N ASP A 52 -11.28 0.06 -5.02
CA ASP A 52 -12.28 -0.78 -5.69
C ASP A 52 -13.64 -0.09 -5.81
N LYS A 53 -14.06 0.66 -4.79
CA LYS A 53 -15.29 1.46 -4.84
C LYS A 53 -15.20 2.60 -5.84
N LEU A 54 -14.08 3.32 -5.87
CA LEU A 54 -13.83 4.41 -6.81
C LEU A 54 -13.74 3.90 -8.25
N GLY A 55 -13.09 2.76 -8.48
CA GLY A 55 -12.94 2.15 -9.81
C GLY A 55 -14.24 1.64 -10.43
N ARG A 56 -15.27 1.41 -9.60
CA ARG A 56 -16.62 1.05 -10.07
C ARG A 56 -17.46 2.25 -10.49
N THR A 57 -16.94 3.47 -10.32
CA THR A 57 -17.64 4.69 -10.67
C THR A 57 -17.03 5.42 -11.87
N SER A 58 -17.88 6.09 -12.66
CA SER A 58 -17.46 6.85 -13.85
C SER A 58 -16.44 7.94 -13.47
N VAL A 59 -15.30 7.97 -14.15
CA VAL A 59 -14.24 8.96 -13.88
C VAL A 59 -14.75 10.36 -14.26
N PRO A 60 -14.74 11.35 -13.34
CA PRO A 60 -15.14 12.70 -13.68
C PRO A 60 -13.99 13.41 -14.39
N GLU A 61 -14.31 14.23 -15.40
CA GLU A 61 -13.30 14.95 -16.20
C GLU A 61 -12.86 16.29 -15.57
N SER A 62 -13.18 16.54 -14.30
CA SER A 62 -12.84 17.80 -13.65
C SER A 62 -11.33 17.94 -13.39
N ILE A 63 -10.84 19.19 -13.43
CA ILE A 63 -9.43 19.52 -13.17
C ILE A 63 -9.06 19.18 -11.72
N GLU A 64 -9.94 19.49 -10.77
CA GLU A 64 -9.77 19.20 -9.34
C GLU A 64 -9.57 17.71 -9.07
N PHE A 65 -10.34 16.86 -9.77
CA PHE A 65 -10.19 15.41 -9.67
C PHE A 65 -8.81 14.95 -10.20
N LYS A 66 -8.34 15.52 -11.32
CA LYS A 66 -7.01 15.20 -11.86
C LYS A 66 -5.91 15.56 -10.88
N GLU A 67 -5.95 16.74 -10.28
CA GLU A 67 -4.96 17.16 -9.29
C GLU A 67 -4.95 16.26 -8.05
N GLN A 68 -6.13 15.90 -7.54
CA GLN A 68 -6.26 14.97 -6.41
C GLN A 68 -5.74 13.57 -6.77
N PHE A 69 -6.09 13.07 -7.95
CA PHE A 69 -5.62 11.78 -8.43
C PHE A 69 -4.10 11.75 -8.60
N GLU A 70 -3.50 12.83 -9.09
CA GLU A 70 -2.04 12.95 -9.18
C GLU A 70 -1.37 12.93 -7.79
N ARG A 71 -1.95 13.61 -6.79
CA ARG A 71 -1.47 13.55 -5.40
C ARG A 71 -1.53 12.13 -4.87
N LEU A 72 -2.66 11.44 -5.05
CA LEU A 72 -2.84 10.05 -4.65
C LEU A 72 -1.85 9.10 -5.35
N ALA A 73 -1.62 9.28 -6.65
CA ALA A 73 -0.65 8.49 -7.40
C ALA A 73 0.78 8.65 -6.87
N LYS A 74 1.17 9.86 -6.44
CA LYS A 74 2.47 10.10 -5.81
C LYS A 74 2.59 9.37 -4.46
N LEU A 75 1.57 9.43 -3.61
CA LEU A 75 1.54 8.72 -2.32
C LEU A 75 1.62 7.20 -2.51
N TYR A 76 0.90 6.67 -3.48
CA TYR A 76 0.93 5.24 -3.80
C TYR A 76 2.33 4.80 -4.25
N ARG A 77 2.97 5.55 -5.16
CA ARG A 77 4.36 5.30 -5.60
C ARG A 77 5.33 5.32 -4.43
N GLN A 78 5.21 6.28 -3.52
CA GLN A 78 6.07 6.36 -2.35
C GLN A 78 5.93 5.13 -1.45
N THR A 79 4.70 4.67 -1.24
CA THR A 79 4.42 3.47 -0.44
C THR A 79 5.05 2.22 -1.07
N ILE A 80 4.92 2.04 -2.39
CA ILE A 80 5.57 0.93 -3.13
C ILE A 80 7.09 0.96 -2.94
N LEU A 81 7.71 2.12 -3.09
CA LEU A 81 9.17 2.26 -2.94
C LEU A 81 9.62 1.91 -1.53
N MET A 82 8.89 2.34 -0.51
CA MET A 82 9.21 2.02 0.88
C MET A 82 9.11 0.51 1.17
N VAL A 83 8.07 -0.15 0.68
CA VAL A 83 7.91 -1.61 0.81
C VAL A 83 9.03 -2.35 0.07
N ALA A 84 9.41 -1.90 -1.13
CA ALA A 84 10.48 -2.50 -1.90
C ALA A 84 11.85 -2.39 -1.20
N VAL A 85 12.16 -1.23 -0.59
CA VAL A 85 13.39 -1.02 0.17
C VAL A 85 13.45 -1.95 1.39
N GLU A 86 12.35 -2.10 2.13
CA GLU A 86 12.35 -3.00 3.29
C GLU A 86 12.48 -4.46 2.86
N LYS A 87 11.83 -4.88 1.77
CA LYS A 87 12.00 -6.23 1.23
C LYS A 87 13.47 -6.55 0.93
N ASP A 88 14.17 -5.65 0.23
CA ASP A 88 15.60 -5.82 -0.08
C ASP A 88 16.45 -5.91 1.20
N ARG A 89 16.13 -5.11 2.22
CA ARG A 89 16.78 -5.16 3.53
C ARG A 89 16.60 -6.52 4.22
N LEU A 90 15.37 -7.03 4.28
CA LEU A 90 15.05 -8.32 4.89
C LEU A 90 15.74 -9.49 4.14
N GLU A 91 15.79 -9.45 2.82
CA GLU A 91 16.50 -10.45 2.02
C GLU A 91 18.00 -10.47 2.33
N LYS A 92 18.63 -9.29 2.50
CA LYS A 92 20.04 -9.18 2.90
C LYS A 92 20.29 -9.75 4.29
N GLN A 93 19.42 -9.45 5.25
CA GLN A 93 19.52 -10.01 6.61
C GLN A 93 19.35 -11.54 6.62
N LEU A 94 18.40 -12.07 5.84
CA LEU A 94 18.20 -13.51 5.74
C LEU A 94 19.42 -14.22 5.14
N LYS A 95 20.04 -13.63 4.11
CA LYS A 95 21.31 -14.13 3.53
C LYS A 95 22.43 -14.14 4.57
N GLN A 96 22.54 -13.10 5.40
CA GLN A 96 23.55 -13.02 6.46
C GLN A 96 23.36 -14.11 7.52
N VAL A 97 22.12 -14.28 8.02
CA VAL A 97 21.78 -15.34 8.99
C VAL A 97 22.05 -16.73 8.39
N GLY A 98 21.68 -16.95 7.13
CA GLY A 98 21.95 -18.19 6.42
C GLY A 98 23.44 -18.51 6.32
N ARG A 99 24.28 -17.50 6.05
CA ARG A 99 25.75 -17.64 6.04
C ARG A 99 26.28 -17.98 7.44
N ALA A 100 25.86 -17.25 8.48
CA ALA A 100 26.29 -17.51 9.85
C ALA A 100 25.93 -18.94 10.30
N ARG A 101 24.72 -19.41 9.98
CA ARG A 101 24.28 -20.79 10.27
C ARG A 101 25.13 -21.84 9.55
N LYS A 102 25.48 -21.61 8.28
CA LYS A 102 26.37 -22.50 7.51
C LYS A 102 27.75 -22.57 8.17
N THR A 103 28.31 -21.43 8.56
CA THR A 103 29.59 -21.34 9.26
C THR A 103 29.57 -22.10 10.58
N LEU A 104 28.56 -21.88 11.43
CA LEU A 104 28.41 -22.60 12.70
C LEU A 104 28.28 -24.12 12.51
N ARG A 105 27.58 -24.56 11.46
CA ARG A 105 27.46 -25.98 11.12
C ARG A 105 28.81 -26.58 10.70
N ALA A 106 29.62 -25.83 9.96
CA ALA A 106 30.96 -26.26 9.57
C ALA A 106 31.88 -26.42 10.79
N TYR A 107 31.79 -25.54 11.79
CA TYR A 107 32.56 -25.66 13.03
C TYR A 107 32.09 -26.81 13.93
N ARG A 108 30.78 -27.13 13.99
CA ARG A 108 30.26 -28.27 14.76
C ARG A 108 30.56 -29.64 14.14
N GLY A 109 30.94 -29.70 12.86
CA GLY A 109 31.22 -30.94 12.13
C GLY A 109 32.70 -31.31 12.05
N ARG A 110 33.59 -30.57 12.71
CA ARG A 110 35.03 -30.87 12.75
C ARG A 110 35.32 -31.73 13.99
N PRO A 111 35.83 -32.97 13.85
CA PRO A 111 36.28 -33.78 14.98
C PRO A 111 37.49 -33.13 15.69
#